data_AF-N2BD18-F1
#
_entry.id   AF-N2BD18-F1
#
_cell.length_a   1.000
_cell.length_b   1.000
_cell.length_c   1.000
_cell.angle_alpha   90.00
_cell.angle_beta   90.00
_cell.angle_gamma   90.00
#
_symmetry.space_group_name_H-M   'P 1'
#
loop_
_entity.id
_entity.type
_entity.pdbx_description
1 polymer ?
#
loop_
_entity_poly.entity_id
_entity_poly.type
_entity_poly.pdbx_seq_one_letter_code
_entity_poly.pdbx_strand_id
1 'polypeptide(L)'
;MGNKWYMTAEDIAADLGIDEKEAGRLLRNLGERIKRKGGCYIAGRVPVSYYQKMKDTDFMSPDGMEADCCPLNQKRLLSLKEFCVYASFGQNTARQFAKKAGIEKRIGHKVLYDRVLFDDWCDKNKSMEM
;
A
#
# COMPACT_ATOMS: atom_id res chain seq x y z
N MET A 1 12.99 -27.95 16.93
CA MET A 1 11.54 -27.67 16.85
C MET A 1 10.87 -28.87 16.21
N GLY A 2 9.86 -29.47 16.84
CA GLY A 2 9.15 -30.64 16.28
C GLY A 2 8.50 -30.35 14.93
N ASN A 3 8.09 -31.40 14.19
CA ASN A 3 7.43 -31.36 12.87
C ASN A 3 6.08 -30.60 12.89
N LYS A 4 6.08 -29.32 13.23
CA LYS A 4 4.93 -28.42 13.10
C LYS A 4 4.93 -27.88 11.66
N TRP A 5 3.77 -27.95 11.02
CA TRP A 5 3.57 -27.41 9.66
C TRP A 5 3.10 -25.95 9.66
N TYR A 6 2.65 -25.45 10.82
CA TYR A 6 2.13 -24.10 11.02
C TYR A 6 2.65 -23.49 12.33
N MET A 7 2.69 -22.15 12.37
CA MET A 7 2.93 -21.33 13.56
C MET A 7 1.61 -20.76 14.10
N THR A 8 1.47 -20.75 15.43
CA THR A 8 0.42 -20.02 16.16
C THR A 8 0.94 -18.68 16.69
N ALA A 9 0.07 -17.86 17.28
CA ALA A 9 0.48 -16.60 17.92
C ALA A 9 1.46 -16.85 19.07
N GLU A 10 1.23 -17.89 19.88
CA GLU A 10 2.13 -18.32 20.96
C GLU A 10 3.51 -18.71 20.43
N ASP A 11 3.56 -19.50 19.35
CA ASP A 11 4.83 -19.93 18.74
C ASP A 11 5.64 -18.72 18.22
N ILE A 12 4.95 -17.74 17.61
CA ILE A 12 5.57 -16.51 17.11
C ILE A 12 6.02 -15.60 18.28
N ALA A 13 5.22 -15.49 19.33
CA ALA A 13 5.55 -14.72 20.52
C ALA A 13 6.82 -15.26 21.19
N ALA A 14 6.91 -16.59 21.35
CA ALA A 14 8.08 -17.25 21.91
C ALA A 14 9.32 -17.12 21.02
N ASP A 15 9.15 -17.20 19.69
CA ASP A 15 10.26 -17.14 18.72
C ASP A 15 10.84 -15.72 18.56
N LEU A 16 10.02 -14.67 18.68
CA LEU A 16 10.44 -13.28 18.55
C LEU A 16 10.63 -12.56 19.90
N GLY A 17 10.19 -13.15 21.00
CA GLY A 17 10.22 -12.52 22.32
C GLY A 17 9.26 -11.33 22.46
N ILE A 18 8.14 -11.34 21.72
CA ILE A 18 7.13 -10.27 21.71
C ILE A 18 5.88 -10.66 22.49
N ASP A 19 5.04 -9.67 22.82
CA ASP A 19 3.75 -9.92 23.46
C ASP A 19 2.82 -10.74 22.55
N GLU A 20 2.00 -11.61 23.14
CA GLU A 20 1.10 -12.50 22.40
C GLU A 20 0.08 -11.72 21.54
N LYS A 21 -0.34 -10.53 22.00
CA LYS A 21 -1.23 -9.65 21.25
C LYS A 21 -0.55 -9.09 20.00
N GLU A 22 0.73 -8.76 20.11
CA GLU A 22 1.54 -8.28 18.98
C GLU A 22 1.81 -9.41 17.99
N ALA A 23 2.14 -10.61 18.50
CA ALA A 23 2.25 -11.81 17.68
C ALA A 23 0.95 -12.14 16.94
N GLY A 24 -0.21 -11.98 17.60
CA GLY A 24 -1.52 -12.15 16.98
C GLY A 24 -1.80 -11.15 15.85
N ARG A 25 -1.39 -9.87 16.03
CA ARG A 25 -1.46 -8.85 14.96
C ARG A 25 -0.57 -9.23 13.78
N LEU A 26 0.66 -9.65 14.05
CA LEU A 26 1.62 -10.06 13.03
C LEU A 26 1.10 -11.26 12.24
N LEU A 27 0.60 -12.29 12.93
CA LEU A 27 0.01 -13.48 12.31
C LEU A 27 -1.13 -13.12 11.36
N ARG A 28 -2.05 -12.25 11.80
CA ARG A 28 -3.16 -11.77 10.96
C ARG A 28 -2.65 -11.05 9.70
N ASN A 29 -1.67 -10.16 9.86
CA ASN A 29 -1.08 -9.43 8.74
C ASN A 29 -0.40 -10.39 7.74
N LEU A 30 0.32 -11.41 8.23
CA LEU A 30 0.91 -12.45 7.39
C LEU A 30 -0.14 -13.25 6.62
N GLY A 31 -1.24 -13.62 7.26
CA GLY A 31 -2.37 -14.29 6.61
C GLY A 31 -3.04 -13.42 5.54
N GLU A 32 -3.26 -12.15 5.82
CA GLU A 32 -3.78 -11.19 4.83
C GLU A 32 -2.87 -11.04 3.62
N ARG A 33 -1.54 -11.05 3.81
CA ARG A 33 -0.58 -11.06 2.70
C ARG A 33 -0.74 -12.29 1.81
N ILE A 34 -0.91 -13.48 2.41
CA ILE A 34 -1.19 -14.72 1.67
C ILE A 34 -2.48 -14.59 0.86
N LYS A 35 -3.54 -14.04 1.48
CA LYS A 35 -4.83 -13.82 0.83
C LYS A 35 -4.73 -12.86 -0.36
N ARG A 36 -3.97 -11.76 -0.23
CA ARG A 36 -3.74 -10.80 -1.32
C ARG A 36 -3.01 -11.41 -2.51
N LYS A 37 -2.05 -12.30 -2.27
CA LYS A 37 -1.35 -13.07 -3.33
C LYS A 37 -2.25 -14.12 -4.01
N GLY A 38 -3.53 -14.21 -3.65
CA GLY A 38 -4.49 -15.18 -4.20
C GLY A 38 -4.49 -16.54 -3.48
N GLY A 39 -3.78 -16.66 -2.36
CA GLY A 39 -3.80 -17.86 -1.52
C GLY A 39 -4.94 -17.86 -0.51
N CYS A 40 -5.07 -18.96 0.24
CA CYS A 40 -5.90 -19.05 1.42
C CYS A 40 -5.06 -19.46 2.64
N TYR A 41 -5.53 -19.10 3.84
CA TYR A 41 -4.88 -19.48 5.10
C TYR A 41 -5.95 -19.78 6.16
N ILE A 42 -5.58 -20.56 7.17
CA ILE A 42 -6.45 -20.88 8.30
C ILE A 42 -6.30 -19.77 9.34
N ALA A 43 -7.40 -19.14 9.75
CA ALA A 43 -7.35 -18.10 10.78
C ALA A 43 -6.61 -18.58 12.04
N GLY A 44 -5.67 -17.76 12.53
CA GLY A 44 -4.83 -18.12 13.68
C GLY A 44 -3.66 -19.05 13.38
N ARG A 45 -3.45 -19.45 12.12
CA ARG A 45 -2.34 -20.31 11.69
C ARG A 45 -1.68 -19.81 10.41
N VAL A 46 -0.35 -19.80 10.38
CA VAL A 46 0.45 -19.45 9.20
C VAL A 46 1.44 -20.58 8.92
N PRO A 47 1.65 -21.00 7.64
CA PRO A 47 2.61 -22.06 7.33
C PRO A 47 4.03 -21.72 7.81
N VAL A 48 4.73 -22.69 8.40
CA VAL A 48 6.10 -22.49 8.93
C VAL A 48 7.07 -22.05 7.84
N SER A 49 6.99 -22.66 6.65
CA SER A 49 7.86 -22.30 5.52
C SER A 49 7.68 -20.84 5.07
N TYR A 50 6.47 -20.30 5.17
CA TYR A 50 6.19 -18.90 4.84
C TYR A 50 6.68 -17.97 5.95
N TYR A 51 6.44 -18.34 7.21
CA TYR A 51 6.94 -17.59 8.36
C TYR A 51 8.46 -17.50 8.35
N GLN A 52 9.17 -18.60 8.11
CA GLN A 52 10.64 -18.63 8.07
C GLN A 52 11.18 -17.70 6.98
N LYS A 53 10.66 -17.78 5.75
CA LYS A 53 11.02 -16.86 4.66
C LYS A 53 10.79 -15.40 5.01
N MET A 54 9.71 -15.11 5.74
CA MET A 54 9.42 -13.75 6.21
C MET A 54 10.38 -13.34 7.32
N LYS A 55 10.71 -14.23 8.26
CA LYS A 55 11.66 -13.96 9.34
C LYS A 55 13.08 -13.72 8.80
N ASP A 56 13.52 -14.50 7.82
CA ASP A 56 14.82 -14.34 7.14
C ASP A 56 14.92 -13.00 6.39
N THR A 57 13.78 -12.35 6.15
CA THR A 57 13.69 -11.04 5.54
C THR A 57 13.27 -9.97 6.54
N ASP A 58 13.41 -10.21 7.85
CA ASP A 58 13.02 -9.28 8.92
C ASP A 58 11.55 -8.81 8.80
N PHE A 59 10.68 -9.66 8.27
CA PHE A 59 9.30 -9.39 7.88
C PHE A 59 9.14 -8.28 6.83
N MET A 60 10.27 -7.77 6.31
CA MET A 60 10.49 -6.95 5.13
C MET A 60 10.66 -7.86 3.92
N SER A 61 9.56 -8.39 3.38
CA SER A 61 9.56 -9.38 2.28
C SER A 61 10.75 -9.25 1.29
N PRO A 62 11.41 -10.36 0.87
CA PRO A 62 12.44 -10.32 -0.18
C PRO A 62 11.86 -9.84 -1.52
N ASP A 63 10.54 -9.92 -1.64
CA ASP A 63 9.76 -9.49 -2.79
C ASP A 63 9.44 -7.98 -2.79
N GLY A 64 9.85 -7.20 -1.77
CA GLY A 64 9.60 -5.76 -1.74
C GLY A 64 8.13 -5.37 -1.97
N MET A 65 7.19 -6.18 -1.48
CA MET A 65 5.75 -5.97 -1.72
C MET A 65 5.19 -4.86 -0.82
N GLU A 66 5.70 -3.65 -1.07
CA GLU A 66 4.96 -2.39 -1.19
C GLU A 66 4.31 -2.23 -2.59
N ALA A 67 4.31 -3.25 -3.45
CA ALA A 67 3.46 -3.25 -4.66
C ALA A 67 2.03 -3.63 -4.24
N ASP A 68 1.12 -2.69 -3.93
CA ASP A 68 0.49 -1.79 -4.92
C ASP A 68 0.45 -0.30 -4.52
N CYS A 69 1.26 0.13 -3.56
CA CYS A 69 1.42 1.54 -3.25
C CYS A 69 2.78 2.00 -3.74
N CYS A 70 2.96 2.20 -5.06
CA CYS A 70 3.86 3.31 -5.41
C CYS A 70 3.30 4.53 -4.66
N PRO A 71 4.08 5.15 -3.76
CA PRO A 71 3.60 6.25 -2.96
C PRO A 71 3.11 7.35 -3.90
N LEU A 72 2.12 8.14 -3.48
CA LEU A 72 1.43 9.09 -4.36
C LEU A 72 2.38 10.03 -5.11
N ASN A 73 3.52 10.36 -4.49
CA ASN A 73 4.60 11.17 -5.05
C ASN A 73 5.38 10.47 -6.18
N GLN A 74 5.43 9.15 -6.22
CA GLN A 74 6.11 8.39 -7.27
C GLN A 74 5.17 8.03 -8.44
N LYS A 75 3.86 8.02 -8.22
CA LYS A 75 2.87 7.87 -9.29
C LYS A 75 2.82 9.13 -10.16
N ARG A 76 2.86 8.96 -11.48
CA ARG A 76 2.59 10.05 -12.43
C ARG A 76 1.10 10.23 -12.67
N LEU A 77 0.39 9.14 -12.95
CA LEU A 77 -1.05 9.16 -13.22
C LEU A 77 -1.80 8.71 -11.96
N LEU A 78 -2.61 9.61 -11.42
CA LEU A 78 -3.39 9.41 -10.20
C LEU A 78 -4.86 9.16 -10.55
N SER A 79 -5.50 8.24 -9.84
CA SER A 79 -6.96 8.15 -9.84
C SER A 79 -7.58 9.37 -9.15
N LEU A 80 -8.90 9.60 -9.33
CA LEU A 80 -9.58 10.73 -8.68
C LEU A 80 -9.39 10.75 -7.15
N LYS A 81 -9.50 9.58 -6.50
CA LYS A 81 -9.34 9.48 -5.04
C LYS A 81 -7.92 9.83 -4.62
N GLU A 82 -6.93 9.31 -5.34
CA GLU A 82 -5.51 9.56 -5.10
C GLU A 82 -5.15 11.03 -5.34
N PHE A 83 -5.68 11.64 -6.40
CA PHE A 83 -5.48 13.06 -6.69
C PHE A 83 -6.11 13.95 -5.62
N CYS A 84 -7.31 13.61 -5.13
CA CYS A 84 -7.93 14.33 -4.02
C CYS A 84 -7.08 14.30 -2.74
N VAL A 85 -6.49 13.14 -2.43
CA VAL A 85 -5.57 13.01 -1.28
C VAL A 85 -4.28 13.81 -1.52
N TYR A 86 -3.72 13.73 -2.73
CA TYR A 86 -2.48 14.43 -3.08
C TYR A 86 -2.61 15.96 -3.05
N ALA A 87 -3.65 16.50 -3.72
CA ALA A 87 -3.88 17.94 -3.85
C ALA A 87 -4.73 18.53 -2.70
N SER A 88 -5.15 17.72 -1.72
CA SER A 88 -6.08 18.10 -0.65
C SER A 88 -7.38 18.74 -1.17
N PHE A 89 -7.93 18.19 -2.26
CA PHE A 89 -9.16 18.67 -2.88
C PHE A 89 -10.36 17.78 -2.57
N GLY A 90 -11.55 18.42 -2.48
CA GLY A 90 -12.82 17.71 -2.58
C GLY A 90 -13.03 17.12 -3.99
N GLN A 91 -13.82 16.05 -4.10
CA GLN A 91 -13.98 15.35 -5.39
C GLN A 91 -14.58 16.22 -6.50
N ASN A 92 -15.55 17.08 -6.16
CA ASN A 92 -16.21 17.95 -7.13
C ASN A 92 -15.29 19.08 -7.59
N THR A 93 -14.54 19.69 -6.66
CA THR A 93 -13.58 20.74 -6.97
C THR A 93 -12.43 20.19 -7.79
N ALA A 94 -11.90 19.02 -7.44
CA ALA A 94 -10.86 18.33 -8.20
C ALA A 94 -11.27 18.08 -9.66
N ARG A 95 -12.49 17.60 -9.92
CA ARG A 95 -12.98 17.37 -11.29
C ARG A 95 -13.11 18.66 -12.09
N GLN A 96 -13.71 19.69 -11.52
CA GLN A 96 -13.88 20.97 -12.21
C GLN A 96 -12.53 21.62 -12.50
N PHE A 97 -11.63 21.59 -11.52
CA PHE A 97 -10.28 22.10 -11.63
C PHE A 97 -9.50 21.38 -12.72
N ALA A 98 -9.44 20.05 -12.68
CA ALA A 98 -8.64 19.28 -13.63
C ALA A 98 -9.12 19.45 -15.08
N LYS A 99 -10.43 19.63 -15.28
CA LYS A 99 -11.00 19.97 -16.60
C LYS A 99 -10.58 21.36 -17.08
N LYS A 100 -10.52 22.35 -16.18
CA LYS A 100 -10.09 23.72 -16.50
C LYS A 100 -8.58 23.81 -16.75
N ALA A 101 -7.78 23.12 -15.93
CA ALA A 101 -6.32 23.13 -16.00
C ALA A 101 -5.75 22.20 -17.09
N GLY A 102 -6.57 21.31 -17.68
CA GLY A 102 -6.13 20.40 -18.74
C GLY A 102 -5.27 19.23 -18.25
N ILE A 103 -5.33 18.91 -16.96
CA ILE A 103 -4.51 17.86 -16.31
C ILE A 103 -5.13 16.47 -16.48
N GLU A 104 -6.41 16.40 -16.87
CA GLU A 104 -7.14 15.16 -17.12
C GLU A 104 -6.54 14.39 -18.31
N LYS A 105 -6.16 13.12 -18.09
CA LYS A 105 -5.76 12.16 -19.12
C LYS A 105 -6.78 11.04 -19.22
N ARG A 106 -7.37 10.91 -20.41
CA ARG A 106 -8.30 9.82 -20.72
C ARG A 106 -7.55 8.69 -21.41
N ILE A 107 -7.59 7.52 -20.79
CA ILE A 107 -7.02 6.28 -21.33
C ILE A 107 -8.15 5.26 -21.40
N GLY A 108 -8.70 5.07 -22.60
CA GLY A 108 -9.91 4.27 -22.81
C GLY A 108 -11.09 4.81 -22.00
N HIS A 109 -11.66 3.97 -21.14
CA HIS A 109 -12.78 4.33 -20.26
C HIS A 109 -12.36 4.98 -18.93
N LYS A 110 -11.05 5.05 -18.64
CA LYS A 110 -10.54 5.58 -17.37
C LYS A 110 -10.10 7.03 -17.52
N VAL A 111 -10.39 7.79 -16.47
CA VAL A 111 -9.94 9.18 -16.30
C VAL A 111 -8.89 9.20 -15.19
N LEU A 112 -7.68 9.62 -15.53
CA LEU A 112 -6.55 9.77 -14.61
C LEU A 112 -6.06 11.21 -14.63
N TYR A 113 -5.33 11.61 -13.59
CA TYR A 113 -4.83 12.97 -13.40
C TYR A 113 -3.29 12.94 -13.38
N ASP A 114 -2.64 13.73 -14.24
CA ASP A 114 -1.17 13.78 -14.29
C ASP A 114 -0.61 14.69 -13.19
N ARG A 115 0.13 14.09 -12.25
CA ARG A 115 0.77 14.79 -11.13
C ARG A 115 1.79 15.83 -11.59
N VAL A 116 2.62 15.52 -12.59
CA VAL A 116 3.69 16.42 -13.03
C VAL A 116 3.11 17.70 -13.61
N LEU A 117 2.05 17.57 -14.42
CA LEU A 117 1.34 18.73 -14.96
C LEU A 117 0.65 19.56 -13.87
N PHE A 118 0.21 18.91 -12.79
CA PHE A 118 -0.33 19.61 -11.63
C PHE A 118 0.76 20.39 -10.87
N ASP A 119 1.91 19.76 -10.62
CA ASP A 119 3.03 20.40 -9.93
C ASP A 119 3.56 21.58 -10.77
N ASP A 120 3.73 21.40 -12.08
CA ASP A 120 4.10 22.49 -13.01
C ASP A 120 3.09 23.65 -12.98
N TRP A 121 1.80 23.34 -12.82
CA TRP A 121 0.75 24.35 -12.69
C TRP A 121 0.86 25.08 -11.34
N CYS A 122 1.13 24.36 -10.25
CA CYS A 122 1.36 24.96 -8.95
C CYS A 122 2.58 25.90 -8.99
N ASP A 123 3.69 25.47 -9.58
CA ASP A 123 4.92 26.26 -9.67
C ASP A 123 4.73 27.56 -10.46
N LYS A 124 3.97 27.51 -11.56
CA LYS A 124 3.62 28.70 -12.37
C LYS A 124 2.76 29.71 -11.61
N ASN A 125 1.90 29.26 -10.71
CA ASN A 125 1.02 30.15 -9.94
C ASN A 125 1.67 30.62 -8.62
N LYS A 126 2.70 29.91 -8.15
CA LYS A 126 3.44 30.29 -6.94
C LYS A 126 4.23 31.58 -7.12
N SER A 127 4.67 31.89 -8.35
CA SER A 127 5.38 33.13 -8.69
C SER A 127 4.50 34.38 -8.77
N MET A 128 3.20 34.27 -8.44
CA MET A 128 2.24 35.38 -8.50
C MET A 128 1.88 35.97 -7.13
N GLU A 129 2.46 35.43 -6.05
CA GLU A 129 2.26 35.90 -4.66
C GLU A 129 3.53 36.49 -4.00
N MET A 130 4.58 36.79 -4.78
CA MET A 130 5.69 37.66 -4.35
C MET A 130 5.70 38.95 -5.15
#